data_AF-A0AAC9IVI1-F1
#
_entry.id   AF-A0AAC9IVI1-F1
#
_cell.length_a   1.000
_cell.length_b   1.000
_cell.length_c   1.000
_cell.angle_alpha   90.00
_cell.angle_beta   90.00
_cell.angle_gamma   90.00
#
_symmetry.space_group_name_H-M   'P 1'
#
loop_
_entity.id
_entity.type
_entity.pdbx_description
1 polymer ?
#
loop_
_entity_poly.entity_id
_entity_poly.type
_entity_poly.pdbx_seq_one_letter_code
_entity_poly.pdbx_strand_id
1 'polypeptide(L)'
;MMKPLKKKAIFVLTQMALLFFCAISTQTAWAKWEEERDVTTNGKEEFVYYFKMNPQGQKLVLDKYVKRLIFIRPDRLKRSISQIKVDGVVIPVSSDPFSHYPEQTAITFENKDEVLKKLFLAKTIEFNVRYGQEEALSVFQIK
;
A
#
# COMPACT_ATOMS: atom_id res chain seq x y z
N MET A 1 24.36 -42.81 14.99
CA MET A 1 25.61 -42.07 14.65
C MET A 1 25.61 -41.77 13.15
N MET A 2 25.41 -40.51 12.75
CA MET A 2 25.23 -40.14 11.33
C MET A 2 26.59 -40.00 10.63
N LYS A 3 26.77 -40.66 9.47
CA LYS A 3 28.05 -40.70 8.72
C LYS A 3 28.55 -39.26 8.40
N PRO A 4 29.86 -38.97 8.47
CA PRO A 4 30.40 -37.61 8.33
C PRO A 4 30.07 -36.95 6.98
N LEU A 5 29.89 -37.75 5.92
CA LEU A 5 29.44 -37.28 4.61
C LEU A 5 28.02 -36.71 4.63
N LYS A 6 27.10 -37.31 5.41
CA LYS A 6 25.73 -36.81 5.56
C LYS A 6 25.69 -35.48 6.33
N LYS A 7 26.59 -35.28 7.29
CA LYS A 7 26.70 -34.02 8.04
C LYS A 7 27.15 -32.86 7.14
N LYS A 8 28.12 -33.10 6.24
CA LYS A 8 28.57 -32.10 5.26
C LYS A 8 27.46 -31.74 4.26
N ALA A 9 26.74 -32.74 3.75
CA ALA A 9 25.63 -32.50 2.82
C ALA A 9 24.49 -31.68 3.45
N ILE A 10 24.12 -32.00 4.69
CA ILE A 10 23.09 -31.25 5.43
C ILE A 10 23.57 -29.82 5.69
N PHE A 11 24.82 -29.63 6.11
CA PHE A 11 25.39 -28.31 6.36
C PHE A 11 25.38 -27.43 5.10
N VAL A 12 25.76 -27.99 3.94
CA VAL A 12 25.71 -27.29 2.66
C VAL A 12 24.27 -26.96 2.25
N LEU A 13 23.32 -27.88 2.44
CA LEU A 13 21.90 -27.62 2.16
C LEU A 13 21.32 -26.52 3.06
N THR A 14 21.69 -26.48 4.34
CA THR A 14 21.26 -25.43 5.27
C THR A 14 21.85 -24.08 4.90
N GLN A 15 23.12 -24.02 4.48
CA GLN A 15 23.75 -22.80 3.99
C GLN A 15 23.08 -22.28 2.71
N MET A 16 22.75 -23.17 1.78
CA MET A 16 22.03 -22.81 0.55
C MET A 16 20.62 -22.31 0.85
N ALA A 17 19.90 -22.94 1.78
CA ALA A 17 18.57 -22.49 2.21
C ALA A 17 18.64 -21.11 2.89
N LEU A 18 19.65 -20.86 3.72
CA LEU A 18 19.86 -19.57 4.38
C LEU A 18 20.19 -18.46 3.36
N LEU A 19 21.07 -18.75 2.38
CA LEU A 19 21.39 -17.83 1.29
C LEU A 19 20.15 -17.52 0.43
N PHE A 20 19.30 -18.50 0.17
CA PHE A 20 18.04 -18.31 -0.55
C PHE A 20 17.05 -17.44 0.25
N PHE A 21 16.91 -17.67 1.55
CA PHE A 21 16.10 -16.83 2.44
C PHE A 21 16.62 -15.39 2.54
N CYS A 22 17.94 -15.20 2.63
CA CYS A 22 18.57 -13.88 2.62
C CYS A 22 18.44 -13.17 1.26
N ALA A 23 18.44 -13.91 0.15
CA ALA A 23 18.18 -13.33 -1.18
C ALA A 23 16.74 -12.83 -1.30
N ILE A 24 15.76 -13.55 -0.74
CA ILE A 24 14.33 -13.14 -0.74
C ILE A 24 14.10 -11.91 0.14
N SER A 25 14.89 -11.70 1.21
CA SER A 25 14.73 -10.53 2.09
C SER A 25 15.32 -9.22 1.54
N THR A 26 15.89 -9.20 0.33
CA THR A 26 16.43 -7.98 -0.30
C THR A 26 15.43 -7.21 -1.17
N GLN A 27 14.15 -7.60 -1.18
CA GLN A 27 13.08 -6.69 -1.64
C GLN A 27 12.84 -5.55 -0.62
N THR A 28 13.88 -4.80 -0.27
CA THR A 28 13.75 -3.37 0.06
C THR A 28 13.60 -2.59 -1.24
N ALA A 29 12.77 -3.10 -2.15
CA ALA A 29 12.25 -2.34 -3.25
C ALA A 29 10.98 -1.70 -2.69
N TRP A 30 10.89 -0.38 -2.83
CA TRP A 30 9.64 0.39 -2.76
C TRP A 30 9.41 1.04 -1.41
N ALA A 31 10.18 2.11 -1.24
CA ALA A 31 9.93 3.18 -0.29
C ALA A 31 9.86 4.51 -1.07
N LYS A 32 9.12 4.51 -2.18
CA LYS A 32 8.62 5.72 -2.83
C LYS A 32 7.23 5.41 -3.42
N TRP A 33 6.40 6.44 -3.58
CA TRP A 33 5.19 6.34 -4.42
C TRP A 33 5.60 5.93 -5.84
N GLU A 34 4.87 4.98 -6.42
CA GLU A 34 5.00 4.57 -7.82
C GLU A 34 4.28 5.59 -8.72
N GLU A 35 4.82 5.84 -9.91
CA GLU A 35 4.24 6.77 -10.88
C GLU A 35 3.59 5.99 -12.02
N GLU A 36 2.31 6.26 -12.29
CA GLU A 36 1.58 5.77 -13.43
C GLU A 36 1.20 6.96 -14.31
N ARG A 37 1.60 6.93 -15.58
CA ARG A 37 1.31 8.00 -16.53
C ARG A 37 0.26 7.55 -17.52
N ASP A 38 -0.85 8.26 -17.55
CA ASP A 38 -1.91 8.03 -18.51
C ASP A 38 -1.88 9.14 -19.56
N VAL A 39 -1.73 8.76 -20.83
CA VAL A 39 -1.79 9.68 -21.96
C VAL A 39 -3.18 9.53 -22.53
N THR A 40 -4.01 10.55 -22.33
CA THR A 40 -5.35 10.56 -22.94
C THR A 40 -5.25 10.40 -24.47
N THR A 41 -6.23 9.72 -25.06
CA THR A 41 -6.28 9.38 -26.51
C THR A 41 -6.18 10.61 -27.43
N ASN A 42 -6.39 11.82 -26.90
CA ASN A 42 -6.27 13.10 -27.61
C ASN A 42 -4.87 13.74 -27.52
N GLY A 43 -3.89 13.10 -26.88
CA GLY A 43 -2.47 13.51 -26.87
C GLY A 43 -2.15 14.85 -26.22
N LYS A 44 -3.12 15.51 -25.57
CA LYS A 44 -2.99 16.87 -25.02
C LYS A 44 -2.71 16.91 -23.52
N GLU A 45 -3.07 15.87 -22.77
CA GLU A 45 -2.93 15.87 -21.30
C GLU A 45 -2.31 14.55 -20.83
N GLU A 46 -1.13 14.67 -20.21
CA GLU A 46 -0.43 13.59 -19.50
C GLU A 46 -0.84 13.67 -18.01
N PHE A 47 -1.62 12.68 -17.56
CA PHE A 47 -1.98 12.56 -16.16
C PHE A 47 -0.96 11.68 -15.45
N VAL A 48 -0.38 12.21 -14.35
CA VAL A 48 0.53 11.43 -13.50
C VAL A 48 -0.19 11.10 -12.20
N TYR A 49 -0.42 9.82 -11.98
CA TYR A 49 -0.97 9.26 -10.75
C TYR A 49 0.15 8.68 -9.90
N TYR A 50 0.11 8.95 -8.61
CA TYR A 50 1.00 8.35 -7.64
C TYR A 50 0.25 7.22 -6.92
N PHE A 51 0.82 6.03 -6.85
CA PHE A 51 0.17 4.93 -6.14
C PHE A 51 1.13 4.09 -5.30
N LYS A 52 0.55 3.24 -4.47
CA LYS A 52 1.26 2.24 -3.69
C LYS A 52 0.45 0.97 -3.56
N MET A 53 1.10 -0.16 -3.74
CA MET A 53 0.53 -1.47 -3.40
C MET A 53 1.00 -1.92 -2.02
N ASN A 54 0.16 -2.66 -1.30
CA ASN A 54 0.57 -3.37 -0.09
C ASN A 54 0.59 -4.89 -0.27
N PRO A 55 1.14 -5.66 0.69
CA PRO A 55 1.21 -7.12 0.58
C PRO A 55 -0.15 -7.83 0.49
N GLN A 56 -1.22 -7.18 0.97
CA GLN A 56 -2.59 -7.68 0.84
C GLN A 56 -3.21 -7.46 -0.56
N GLY A 57 -2.45 -6.90 -1.52
CA GLY A 57 -2.93 -6.63 -2.88
C GLY A 57 -3.84 -5.42 -3.00
N GLN A 58 -3.83 -4.52 -2.02
CA GLN A 58 -4.61 -3.28 -2.01
C GLN A 58 -3.82 -2.16 -2.67
N LYS A 59 -4.49 -1.28 -3.41
CA LYS A 59 -3.88 -0.11 -4.06
C LYS A 59 -4.32 1.16 -3.34
N LEU A 60 -3.36 1.99 -2.98
CA LEU A 60 -3.59 3.35 -2.50
C LEU A 60 -3.14 4.31 -3.57
N VAL A 61 -4.03 5.17 -4.06
CA VAL A 61 -3.73 6.20 -5.06
C VAL A 61 -3.78 7.57 -4.41
N LEU A 62 -2.76 8.37 -4.66
CA LEU A 62 -2.69 9.78 -4.29
C LEU A 62 -3.14 10.62 -5.48
N ASP A 63 -4.38 11.10 -5.39
CA ASP A 63 -4.97 12.00 -6.38
C ASP A 63 -4.61 13.44 -6.03
N LYS A 64 -3.54 13.95 -6.66
CA LYS A 64 -3.00 15.29 -6.41
C LYS A 64 -3.92 16.42 -6.91
N TYR A 65 -4.79 16.15 -7.88
CA TYR A 65 -5.63 17.16 -8.51
C TYR A 65 -6.87 17.46 -7.66
N VAL A 66 -7.49 16.41 -7.11
CA VAL A 66 -8.65 16.54 -6.21
C VAL A 66 -8.22 16.62 -4.73
N LYS A 67 -6.93 16.37 -4.45
CA LYS A 67 -6.30 16.35 -3.12
C LYS A 67 -6.99 15.37 -2.18
N ARG A 68 -7.00 14.09 -2.59
CA ARG A 68 -7.62 12.98 -1.87
C ARG A 68 -6.77 11.71 -1.99
N LEU A 69 -7.08 10.71 -1.18
CA LEU A 69 -6.63 9.33 -1.43
C LEU A 69 -7.77 8.52 -2.06
N ILE A 70 -7.42 7.57 -2.92
CA ILE A 70 -8.35 6.55 -3.39
C ILE A 70 -7.81 5.20 -2.91
N PHE A 71 -8.58 4.55 -2.06
CA PHE A 71 -8.27 3.23 -1.55
C PHE A 71 -9.04 2.18 -2.35
N ILE A 72 -8.32 1.30 -3.03
CA ILE A 72 -8.84 0.29 -3.95
C ILE A 72 -8.47 -1.10 -3.41
N ARG A 73 -9.42 -2.03 -3.47
CA ARG A 73 -9.21 -3.42 -3.09
C ARG A 73 -9.87 -4.34 -4.13
N PRO A 74 -9.39 -5.57 -4.33
CA PRO A 74 -10.02 -6.54 -5.21
C PRO A 74 -11.37 -7.12 -4.73
N ASP A 75 -11.86 -6.78 -3.53
CA ASP A 75 -13.16 -7.26 -3.04
C ASP A 75 -14.34 -6.35 -3.46
N ARG A 76 -15.57 -6.81 -3.23
CA ARG A 76 -16.82 -6.07 -3.56
C ARG A 76 -17.56 -5.55 -2.32
N LEU A 77 -16.87 -5.45 -1.19
CA LEU A 77 -17.50 -5.11 0.08
C LEU A 77 -17.48 -3.60 0.30
N LYS A 78 -18.67 -3.03 0.58
CA LYS A 78 -18.79 -1.64 1.03
C LYS A 78 -18.11 -1.48 2.38
N ARG A 79 -17.43 -0.35 2.55
CA ARG A 79 -16.59 -0.07 3.71
C ARG A 79 -16.66 1.40 4.10
N SER A 80 -16.38 1.65 5.37
CA SER A 80 -16.22 3.01 5.88
C SER A 80 -14.84 3.17 6.51
N ILE A 81 -14.26 4.35 6.32
CA ILE A 81 -12.97 4.74 6.89
C ILE A 81 -13.20 6.11 7.49
N SER A 82 -13.13 6.22 8.82
CA SER A 82 -13.34 7.48 9.53
C SER A 82 -12.02 8.14 9.97
N GLN A 83 -10.93 7.39 9.97
CA GLN A 83 -9.60 7.86 10.33
C GLN A 83 -8.51 7.07 9.62
N ILE A 84 -7.37 7.72 9.42
CA ILE A 84 -6.13 7.10 8.99
C ILE A 84 -5.03 7.42 10.00
N LYS A 85 -3.96 6.64 10.01
CA LYS A 85 -2.72 7.03 10.68
C LYS A 85 -1.64 7.28 9.65
N VAL A 86 -0.97 8.43 9.77
CA VAL A 86 0.19 8.77 8.94
C VAL A 86 1.37 8.93 9.88
N ASP A 87 2.38 8.07 9.74
CA ASP A 87 3.54 8.00 10.65
C ASP A 87 3.12 7.94 12.15
N GLY A 88 2.05 7.19 12.44
CA GLY A 88 1.48 7.04 13.78
C GLY A 88 0.53 8.17 14.22
N VAL A 89 0.46 9.28 13.49
CA VAL A 89 -0.45 10.40 13.79
C VAL A 89 -1.84 10.11 13.23
N VAL A 90 -2.84 10.12 14.09
CA VAL A 90 -4.26 9.92 13.71
C VAL A 90 -4.77 11.17 13.00
N ILE A 91 -5.35 10.98 11.81
CA ILE A 91 -5.98 12.03 11.01
C ILE A 91 -7.43 11.60 10.74
N PRO A 92 -8.44 12.39 11.15
CA PRO A 92 -9.83 12.13 10.81
C PRO A 92 -10.04 12.35 9.31
N VAL A 93 -10.88 11.50 8.71
CA VAL A 93 -11.18 11.55 7.28
C VAL A 93 -12.65 11.29 7.01
N SER A 94 -13.13 11.77 5.87
CA SER A 94 -14.41 11.36 5.31
C SER A 94 -14.19 10.35 4.20
N SER A 95 -14.97 9.27 4.19
CA SER A 95 -14.90 8.22 3.17
C SER A 95 -16.16 8.17 2.31
N ASP A 96 -15.98 8.16 0.99
CA ASP A 96 -17.05 8.02 0.00
C ASP A 96 -16.79 6.80 -0.90
N PRO A 97 -17.55 5.70 -0.76
CA PRO A 97 -17.39 4.50 -1.56
C PRO A 97 -18.01 4.65 -2.96
N PHE A 98 -17.22 4.40 -4.00
CA PHE A 98 -17.70 4.34 -5.38
C PHE A 98 -18.29 2.97 -5.69
N SER A 99 -19.36 2.94 -6.50
CA SER A 99 -20.07 1.71 -6.90
C SER A 99 -19.61 1.22 -8.28
N HIS A 100 -18.31 1.04 -8.48
CA HIS A 100 -17.72 0.46 -9.69
C HIS A 100 -16.60 -0.51 -9.30
N TYR A 101 -16.52 -1.66 -9.98
CA TYR A 101 -15.48 -2.67 -9.73
C TYR A 101 -14.17 -2.28 -10.46
N PRO A 102 -12.99 -2.40 -9.82
CA PRO A 102 -12.78 -2.80 -8.43
C PRO A 102 -13.26 -1.73 -7.44
N GLU A 103 -13.80 -2.13 -6.28
CA GLU A 103 -14.37 -1.20 -5.32
C GLU A 103 -13.34 -0.18 -4.84
N GLN A 104 -13.71 1.09 -4.97
CA GLN A 104 -12.87 2.23 -4.62
C GLN A 104 -13.53 3.02 -3.51
N THR A 105 -12.72 3.64 -2.66
CA THR A 105 -13.19 4.56 -1.63
C THR A 105 -12.36 5.83 -1.70
N ALA A 106 -13.01 6.95 -2.00
CA ALA A 106 -12.37 8.25 -1.89
C ALA A 106 -12.26 8.63 -0.41
N ILE A 107 -11.10 9.13 -0.03
CA ILE A 107 -10.78 9.56 1.31
C ILE A 107 -10.41 11.03 1.24
N THR A 108 -11.26 11.87 1.83
CA THR A 108 -11.11 13.32 1.81
C THR A 108 -10.74 13.84 3.20
N PHE A 109 -10.07 14.98 3.19
CA PHE A 109 -9.50 15.62 4.37
C PHE A 109 -10.12 17.00 4.56
N GLU A 110 -10.28 17.43 5.80
CA GLU A 110 -10.69 18.81 6.11
C GLU A 110 -9.63 19.81 5.63
N ASN A 111 -8.38 19.63 6.07
CA ASN A 111 -7.25 20.45 5.62
C ASN A 111 -6.44 19.72 4.52
N LYS A 112 -6.95 19.77 3.29
CA LYS A 112 -6.40 19.03 2.15
C LYS A 112 -4.93 19.32 1.88
N ASP A 113 -4.51 20.58 1.90
CA ASP A 113 -3.14 20.97 1.50
C ASP A 113 -2.07 20.55 2.50
N GLU A 114 -2.34 20.71 3.79
CA GLU A 114 -1.42 20.28 4.83
C GLU A 114 -1.27 18.76 4.86
N VAL A 115 -2.39 18.05 4.78
CA VAL A 115 -2.39 16.58 4.79
C VAL A 115 -1.69 16.02 3.55
N LEU A 116 -1.89 16.63 2.37
CA LEU A 116 -1.24 16.17 1.15
C LEU A 116 0.29 16.24 1.24
N LYS A 117 0.84 17.31 1.85
CA LYS A 117 2.28 17.42 2.12
C LYS A 117 2.77 16.31 3.04
N LYS A 118 2.01 16.00 4.10
CA LYS A 118 2.33 14.90 5.03
C LYS A 118 2.33 13.55 4.31
N LEU A 119 1.30 13.26 3.51
CA LEU A 119 1.17 12.00 2.76
C LEU A 119 2.32 11.77 1.76
N PHE A 120 2.81 12.84 1.13
CA PHE A 120 3.95 12.74 0.21
C PHE A 120 5.28 12.44 0.93
N LEU A 121 5.40 12.89 2.18
CA LEU A 121 6.58 12.69 3.01
C LEU A 121 6.51 11.47 3.92
N ALA A 122 5.33 10.86 4.04
CA ALA A 122 5.06 9.76 4.94
C ALA A 122 6.01 8.58 4.72
N LYS A 123 6.33 7.88 5.82
CA LYS A 123 6.95 6.56 5.80
C LYS A 123 5.87 5.49 5.79
N THR A 124 4.83 5.68 6.60
CA THR A 124 3.72 4.72 6.71
C THR A 124 2.37 5.40 6.68
N ILE A 125 1.41 4.75 6.03
CA ILE A 125 0.00 5.12 6.08
C ILE A 125 -0.81 3.89 6.44
N GLU A 126 -1.63 4.00 7.48
CA GLU A 126 -2.49 2.94 7.98
C GLU A 126 -3.96 3.33 7.86
N PHE A 127 -4.77 2.40 7.39
CA PHE A 127 -6.21 2.52 7.32
C PHE A 127 -6.85 1.53 8.28
N ASN A 128 -7.63 2.03 9.24
CA ASN A 128 -8.57 1.18 9.95
C ASN A 128 -9.88 1.16 9.15
N VAL A 129 -10.15 0.03 8.50
CA VAL A 129 -11.26 -0.13 7.57
C VAL A 129 -12.37 -0.93 8.24
N ARG A 130 -13.59 -0.40 8.24
CA ARG A 130 -14.76 -1.05 8.82
C ARG A 130 -15.63 -1.69 7.74
N TYR A 131 -15.95 -2.98 7.94
CA TYR A 131 -16.83 -3.81 7.12
C TYR A 131 -18.03 -4.25 7.95
N GLY A 132 -19.09 -3.44 7.99
CA GLY A 132 -20.21 -3.71 8.89
C GLY A 132 -19.74 -3.74 10.35
N GLN A 133 -19.64 -4.94 10.95
CA GLN A 133 -19.16 -5.13 12.33
C GLN A 133 -17.68 -5.54 12.43
N GLU A 134 -17.01 -5.83 11.33
CA GLU A 134 -15.60 -6.23 11.33
C GLU A 134 -14.67 -5.03 11.08
N GLU A 135 -13.51 -5.03 11.71
CA GLU A 135 -12.44 -4.06 11.45
C GLU A 135 -11.21 -4.77 10.86
N ALA A 136 -10.57 -4.15 9.88
CA ALA A 136 -9.31 -4.63 9.32
C ALA A 136 -8.30 -3.49 9.15
N LEU A 137 -7.05 -3.78 9.49
CA LEU A 137 -5.94 -2.85 9.33
C LEU A 137 -5.27 -3.06 7.96
N SER A 138 -5.19 -1.98 7.17
CA SER A 138 -4.43 -1.97 5.91
C SER A 138 -3.25 -1.02 6.05
N VAL A 139 -2.03 -1.53 5.86
CA VAL A 139 -0.80 -0.76 6.07
C VAL A 139 -0.07 -0.59 4.73
N PHE A 140 0.33 0.63 4.42
CA PHE A 140 1.11 0.98 3.24
C PHE A 140 2.46 1.54 3.66
N GLN A 141 3.54 0.91 3.18
CA GLN A 141 4.91 1.40 3.33
C GLN A 141 5.19 2.36 2.17
N ILE A 142 5.38 3.63 2.47
CA ILE A 142 5.55 4.68 1.48
C ILE A 142 7.03 4.98 1.26
N LYS A 143 7.82 5.22 2.32
CA LYS A 143 9.25 5.54 2.34
C LYS A 143 10.02 4.73 3.38
#